data_AF-A0A0G0MUX2-F1
#
_entry.id   AF-A0A0G0MUX2-F1
#
_cell.length_a   1.000
_cell.length_b   1.000
_cell.length_c   1.000
_cell.angle_alpha   90.00
_cell.angle_beta   90.00
_cell.angle_gamma   90.00
#
_symmetry.space_group_name_H-M   'P 1'
#
loop_
_entity.id
_entity.type
_entity.pdbx_description
1 polymer ?
#
loop_
_entity_poly.entity_id
_entity_poly.type
_entity_poly.pdbx_seq_one_letter_code
_entity_poly.pdbx_strand_id
1 'polypeptide(L)' 'MLSLQELINLDPKNLREELTKAKKEKIKIEMALKMKQDKKTHINDQYKHYIGQIMTLLTLANRTKESTS' A
#
# COMPACT_ATOMS: atom_id res chain seq x y z
N MET A 1 7.77 -5.39 -0.49
CA MET A 1 6.82 -4.75 0.42
C MET A 1 7.55 -4.48 1.71
N LEU A 2 7.34 -3.32 2.31
CA LEU A 2 7.82 -3.03 3.65
C LEU A 2 6.95 -3.78 4.68
N SER A 3 7.53 -4.10 5.82
CA SER A 3 6.80 -4.59 6.98
C SER A 3 5.96 -3.47 7.62
N LEU A 4 4.99 -3.84 8.46
CA LEU A 4 4.19 -2.85 9.19
C LEU A 4 5.05 -1.91 10.04
N GLN A 5 6.10 -2.44 10.68
CA GLN A 5 7.00 -1.66 11.52
C GLN A 5 7.80 -0.63 10.71
N GLU A 6 8.26 -1.02 9.51
CA GLU A 6 8.91 -0.10 8.58
C GLU A 6 7.95 0.99 8.08
N LEU A 7 6.70 0.63 7.77
CA LEU A 7 5.68 1.59 7.34
C LEU A 7 5.34 2.61 8.44
N ILE A 8 5.25 2.19 9.70
CA ILE A 8 4.96 3.08 10.84
C ILE A 8 6.04 4.18 10.98
N ASN A 9 7.29 3.85 10.66
CA ASN A 9 8.41 4.77 10.75
C ASN A 9 8.52 5.74 9.56
N LEU A 10 7.65 5.61 8.54
CA LEU A 10 7.67 6.50 7.39
C LEU A 10 6.83 7.76 7.62
N ASP A 11 7.38 8.89 7.19
CA ASP A 11 6.60 10.13 7.10
C ASP A 11 5.42 10.00 6.12
N PRO A 12 4.36 10.83 6.27
CA PRO A 12 3.20 10.81 5.38
C PRO A 12 3.53 10.98 3.90
N LYS A 13 4.61 11.72 3.57
CA LYS A 13 5.09 11.86 2.19
C LYS A 13 5.60 10.51 1.65
N ASN A 14 6.45 9.84 2.41
CA ASN A 14 7.03 8.55 2.02
C ASN A 14 5.95 7.45 1.98
N LEU A 15 4.96 7.49 2.89
CA LEU A 15 3.78 6.63 2.83
C LEU A 15 2.97 6.81 1.54
N ARG A 16 2.81 8.05 1.04
CA ARG A 16 2.12 8.33 -0.24
C ARG A 16 2.92 7.81 -1.45
N GLU A 17 4.24 7.95 -1.42
CA GLU A 17 5.11 7.41 -2.46
C GLU A 17 5.02 5.88 -2.49
N GLU A 18 5.07 5.24 -1.32
CA GLU A 18 4.95 3.79 -1.19
C GLU A 18 3.56 3.28 -1.61
N LEU A 19 2.49 4.00 -1.26
CA LEU A 19 1.14 3.73 -1.75
C LEU A 19 1.07 3.74 -3.28
N THR A 20 1.77 4.69 -3.90
CA THR A 20 1.78 4.85 -5.36
C THR A 20 2.52 3.69 -6.03
N LYS A 21 3.66 3.28 -5.46
CA LYS A 21 4.40 2.09 -5.91
C LYS A 21 3.55 0.82 -5.78
N ALA A 22 2.95 0.60 -4.61
CA ALA A 22 2.09 -0.56 -4.35
C ALA A 22 0.90 -0.66 -5.33
N LYS A 23 0.25 0.47 -5.64
CA LYS A 23 -0.83 0.52 -6.63
C LYS A 23 -0.35 0.17 -8.05
N LYS A 24 0.80 0.71 -8.48
CA LYS A 24 1.37 0.41 -9.81
C LYS A 24 1.69 -1.07 -9.96
N GLU A 25 2.31 -1.68 -8.95
CA GLU A 25 2.63 -3.11 -8.97
C GLU A 25 1.37 -3.97 -8.96
N LYS A 26 0.35 -3.60 -8.16
CA LYS A 26 -0.95 -4.28 -8.17
C LYS A 26 -1.61 -4.26 -9.56
N ILE A 27 -1.58 -3.13 -10.26
CA ILE A 27 -2.13 -3.02 -11.62
C ILE A 27 -1.39 -3.96 -12.59
N LYS A 28 -0.06 -4.03 -12.53
CA LYS A 28 0.72 -4.97 -13.37
C LYS A 28 0.31 -6.42 -13.10
N ILE A 29 0.14 -6.79 -11.84
CA ILE A 29 -0.29 -8.14 -11.45
C ILE A 29 -1.72 -8.41 -11.96
N GLU A 30 -2.65 -7.47 -11.79
CA GLU A 30 -4.01 -7.62 -12.30
C GLU A 30 -4.04 -7.77 -13.83
N MET A 31 -3.20 -7.05 -14.56
CA MET A 31 -3.05 -7.21 -16.01
C MET A 31 -2.50 -8.59 -16.37
N ALA A 32 -1.46 -9.08 -15.68
CA ALA A 32 -0.90 -10.41 -15.90
C ALA A 32 -1.91 -11.54 -15.61
N LEU A 33 -2.70 -11.39 -14.53
CA LEU A 33 -3.79 -12.31 -14.18
C LEU A 33 -4.88 -12.31 -15.27
N LYS A 34 -5.29 -11.14 -15.75
CA LYS A 34 -6.28 -11.00 -16.84
C LYS A 34 -5.80 -11.64 -18.15
N MET A 35 -4.51 -11.49 -18.47
CA MET A 35 -3.90 -12.09 -19.65
C MET A 35 -3.62 -13.59 -19.48
N LYS A 36 -4.00 -14.22 -18.35
CA LYS A 36 -3.67 -15.60 -17.97
C LYS A 36 -2.17 -15.92 -18.02
N GLN A 37 -1.33 -14.89 -17.96
CA GLN A 37 0.13 -15.02 -18.01
C GLN A 37 0.73 -15.48 -16.68
N ASP A 38 0.03 -15.23 -15.57
CA ASP A 38 0.43 -15.69 -14.25
C ASP A 38 -0.82 -16.15 -13.47
N LYS A 39 -0.65 -17.10 -12.54
CA LYS A 39 -1.69 -17.61 -11.63
C LYS A 39 -1.48 -17.14 -10.18
N LYS A 40 -0.55 -16.21 -9.93
CA LYS A 40 -0.22 -15.68 -8.60
C LYS A 40 -1.29 -14.73 -8.04
N THR A 41 -2.53 -15.21 -7.92
CA THR A 41 -3.65 -14.52 -7.28
C THR A 41 -3.32 -14.12 -5.84
N HIS A 42 -2.58 -14.95 -5.12
CA HIS A 42 -2.12 -14.66 -3.77
C HIS A 42 -1.31 -13.35 -3.66
N ILE A 43 -0.50 -13.02 -4.67
CA ILE A 43 0.30 -11.79 -4.67
C ILE A 43 -0.61 -10.56 -4.84
N ASN A 44 -1.68 -10.67 -5.64
CA ASN A 44 -2.67 -9.59 -5.76
C ASN A 44 -3.34 -9.29 -4.41
N ASP A 45 -3.71 -10.34 -3.67
CA ASP A 45 -4.30 -10.20 -2.33
C ASP A 45 -3.29 -9.61 -1.33
N GLN A 46 -2.02 -10.02 -1.38
CA GLN A 46 -0.96 -9.41 -0.57
C GLN A 46 -0.84 -7.90 -0.83
N TYR A 47 -0.84 -7.46 -2.09
CA TYR A 47 -0.81 -6.03 -2.42
C TYR A 47 -2.07 -5.29 -1.98
N LYS A 48 -3.25 -5.94 -2.02
CA LYS A 48 -4.49 -5.36 -1.49
C LYS A 48 -4.38 -5.11 0.01
N HIS A 49 -3.89 -6.08 0.78
CA HIS A 49 -3.66 -5.91 2.22
C HIS A 49 -2.61 -4.84 2.51
N TYR A 50 -1.50 -4.86 1.79
CA TYR A 50 -0.41 -3.88 1.93
C TYR A 50 -0.88 -2.43 1.67
N ILE A 51 -1.66 -2.22 0.60
CA ILE A 51 -2.30 -0.91 0.32
C ILE A 51 -3.21 -0.48 1.47
N GLY A 52 -4.00 -1.41 2.03
CA GLY A 52 -4.86 -1.14 3.18
C GLY A 52 -4.07 -0.65 4.40
N GLN A 53 -2.97 -1.30 4.72
CA GLN A 53 -2.09 -0.89 5.83
C GLN A 53 -1.57 0.54 5.64
N ILE A 54 -1.08 0.86 4.44
CA ILE A 54 -0.57 2.21 4.13
C ILE A 54 -1.68 3.27 4.26
N MET A 55 -2.90 2.98 3.78
CA MET A 55 -4.04 3.90 3.88
C MET A 55 -4.48 4.12 5.34
N THR A 56 -4.46 3.08 6.17
CA THR A 56 -4.74 3.20 7.60
C THR A 56 -3.73 4.12 8.28
N LEU A 57 -2.43 3.94 8.02
CA LEU A 57 -1.38 4.78 8.58
C LEU A 57 -1.49 6.24 8.14
N LEU A 58 -1.80 6.49 6.87
CA LEU A 58 -2.07 7.85 6.37
C LEU A 58 -3.27 8.50 7.06
N THR A 59 -4.32 7.73 7.33
CA THR A 59 -5.52 8.23 8.03
C THR A 59 -5.18 8.59 9.48
N LEU A 60 -4.41 7.75 10.18
CA LEU A 60 -3.94 8.02 11.54
C LEU A 60 -3.03 9.25 11.61
N ALA A 61 -2.11 9.38 10.64
CA ALA A 61 -1.22 10.54 10.56
C ALA A 61 -1.98 11.85 10.34
N ASN A 62 -3.07 11.83 9.56
CA ASN A 62 -3.91 13.01 9.35
C ASN A 62 -4.71 13.37 10.63
N ARG A 63 -5.31 12.38 11.31
CA ARG A 63 -6.04 12.61 12.58
C ARG A 63 -5.16 13.20 13.69
N THR A 64 -3.91 12.76 13.74
CA THR A 64 -2.95 13.25 14.76
C THR A 64 -2.68 14.75 14.57
N LYS A 65 -2.61 15.24 13.32
CA LYS A 65 -2.40 16.66 13.02
C LYS A 65 -3.59 17.55 13.40
N GLU A 66 -4.81 17.03 13.28
CA GLU A 66 -6.05 17.72 13.66
C GLU A 66 -6.23 17.85 15.17
N SER A 67 -5.66 16.93 15.98
CA SER A 67 -5.73 17.01 17.44
C SER A 67 -4.66 17.91 18.08
N THR A 68 -3.65 18.32 17.30
CA THR A 68 -2.55 19.20 17.76
C THR A 68 -2.62 20.63 17.22
N SER A 69 -3.68 20.96 16.45
CA SER A 69 -3.97 22.31 15.96
C SER A 69 -5.11 22.93 16.76
#